data_AF-A0AAU3QYF0-F1
#
_entry.id   AF-A0AAU3QYF0-F1
#
_cell.length_a   1.000
_cell.length_b   1.000
_cell.length_c   1.000
_cell.angle_alpha   90.00
_cell.angle_beta   90.00
_cell.angle_gamma   90.00
#
_symmetry.space_group_name_H-M   'P 1'
#
loop_
_entity.id
_entity.type
_entity.pdbx_description
1 polymer ?
#
loop_
_entity_poly.entity_id
_entity_poly.type
_entity_poly.pdbx_seq_one_letter_code
_entity_poly.pdbx_strand_id
1 'polypeptide(L)'
;MDQKITIEQCLRHTAGLPEWFALVGIASVPVTRRTEGHLLPILAGIRRTNFAPGVEFSYSNTGYVLAAAITRRVTGMSLREFSAERIFGPLGMADTMWRDDSSKVRPRFAYGHGNDDGVIRRADTEECVVGDGGLATSGADLAHWLGFLADGRVLGAGIRAALLERAVLADGTVHLYALGVYHFTVGGKAAYGHAGSVDGYRSQLLYVPEDGLGFACLANQTRIDPLTLVNRAAGGEADLPAVQAVPGPVPLGHWPARPLGASYLSLKLWQHGITPRASRHSACLALAADLPASVLADFTGTSISNATRWAGYARRDWFDHIASRTQI
;
A
#
# COMPACT_ATOMS: atom_id res chain seq x y z
N MET A 1 16.15 -18.88 -3.44
CA MET A 1 14.70 -18.87 -3.70
C MET A 1 14.47 -19.89 -4.79
N ASP A 2 13.57 -20.85 -4.57
CA ASP A 2 13.39 -22.00 -5.45
C ASP A 2 12.27 -21.80 -6.48
N GLN A 3 11.60 -20.64 -6.44
CA GLN A 3 10.53 -20.25 -7.36
C GLN A 3 10.93 -18.97 -8.11
N LYS A 4 10.65 -18.94 -9.42
CA LYS A 4 10.88 -17.75 -10.25
C LYS A 4 9.77 -16.73 -10.00
N ILE A 5 10.15 -15.48 -9.76
CA ILE A 5 9.26 -14.33 -9.61
C ILE A 5 9.40 -13.46 -10.86
N THR A 6 8.28 -13.04 -11.45
CA THR A 6 8.29 -12.13 -12.60
C THR A 6 8.13 -10.66 -12.16
N ILE A 7 8.59 -9.73 -13.00
CA ILE A 7 8.38 -8.28 -12.78
C ILE A 7 6.88 -7.98 -12.69
N GLU A 8 6.08 -8.60 -13.54
CA GLU A 8 4.64 -8.42 -13.55
C GLU A 8 4.00 -8.86 -12.23
N GLN A 9 4.41 -9.99 -11.66
CA GLN A 9 3.95 -10.43 -10.34
C GLN A 9 4.33 -9.44 -9.24
N CYS A 10 5.51 -8.82 -9.32
CA CYS A 10 5.90 -7.75 -8.39
C CYS A 10 4.97 -6.54 -8.52
N LEU A 11 4.74 -6.06 -9.75
CA LEU A 11 3.94 -4.87 -10.00
C LEU A 11 2.45 -5.07 -9.74
N ARG A 12 1.95 -6.31 -9.81
CA ARG A 12 0.56 -6.69 -9.50
C ARG A 12 0.34 -7.16 -8.05
N HIS A 13 1.38 -7.12 -7.21
CA HIS A 13 1.35 -7.61 -5.81
C HIS A 13 1.00 -9.10 -5.66
N THR A 14 1.34 -9.92 -6.65
CA THR A 14 1.12 -11.38 -6.62
C THR A 14 2.43 -12.17 -6.47
N ALA A 15 3.56 -11.50 -6.28
CA ALA A 15 4.87 -12.14 -6.12
C ALA A 15 5.08 -12.85 -4.77
N GLY A 16 4.27 -12.54 -3.75
CA GLY A 16 4.47 -13.04 -2.38
C GLY A 16 5.69 -12.44 -1.68
N LEU A 17 6.25 -11.34 -2.20
CA LEU A 17 7.41 -10.69 -1.57
C LEU A 17 7.04 -10.09 -0.20
N PRO A 18 7.83 -10.35 0.86
CA PRO A 18 7.67 -9.67 2.14
C PRO A 18 7.68 -8.15 1.99
N GLU A 19 6.85 -7.46 2.76
CA GLU A 19 6.77 -5.98 2.79
C GLU A 19 8.04 -5.40 3.43
N TRP A 20 8.75 -4.55 2.69
CA TRP A 20 10.03 -3.99 3.11
C TRP A 20 9.90 -3.10 4.35
N PHE A 21 8.78 -2.36 4.51
CA PHE A 21 8.52 -1.58 5.73
C PHE A 21 8.55 -2.46 6.99
N ALA A 22 8.05 -3.70 6.89
CA ALA A 22 8.13 -4.65 8.00
C ALA A 22 9.56 -5.13 8.26
N LEU A 23 10.33 -5.38 7.20
CA LEU A 23 11.73 -5.81 7.31
C LEU A 23 12.60 -4.73 7.97
N VAL A 24 12.48 -3.48 7.55
CA VAL A 24 13.23 -2.36 8.17
C VAL A 24 12.77 -2.08 9.59
N GLY A 25 11.50 -2.33 9.92
CA GLY A 25 11.00 -2.28 11.29
C GLY A 25 11.62 -3.33 12.19
N ILE A 26 11.71 -4.58 11.72
CA ILE A 26 12.36 -5.69 12.46
C ILE A 26 13.86 -5.42 12.63
N ALA A 27 14.51 -4.91 11.58
CA ALA A 27 15.93 -4.58 11.61
C ALA A 27 16.23 -3.24 12.31
N SER A 28 15.21 -2.55 12.84
CA SER A 28 15.34 -1.24 13.49
C SER A 28 16.10 -0.20 12.65
N VAL A 29 15.91 -0.23 11.33
CA VAL A 29 16.56 0.73 10.42
C VAL A 29 15.88 2.09 10.57
N PRO A 30 16.61 3.13 11.01
CA PRO A 30 16.03 4.45 11.22
C PRO A 30 15.63 5.06 9.88
N VAL A 31 14.59 5.90 9.88
CA VAL A 31 14.05 6.58 8.67
C VAL A 31 15.15 7.30 7.89
N THR A 32 16.06 7.97 8.58
CA THR A 32 17.21 8.68 7.98
C THR A 32 18.19 7.79 7.20
N ARG A 33 18.15 6.47 7.39
CA ARG A 33 18.98 5.50 6.67
C ARG A 33 18.20 4.70 5.63
N ARG A 34 16.90 4.96 5.47
CA ARG A 34 16.07 4.29 4.47
C ARG A 34 16.32 4.91 3.10
N THR A 35 17.30 4.34 2.41
CA THR A 35 17.68 4.66 1.03
C THR A 35 17.75 3.37 0.22
N GLU A 36 17.71 3.44 -1.11
CA GLU A 36 17.89 2.25 -1.96
C GLU A 36 19.19 1.49 -1.62
N GLY A 37 20.28 2.21 -1.35
CA GLY A 37 21.57 1.62 -1.03
C GLY A 37 21.58 0.79 0.27
N HIS A 38 20.75 1.15 1.23
CA HIS A 38 20.58 0.39 2.47
C HIS A 38 19.53 -0.72 2.34
N LEU A 39 18.51 -0.49 1.52
CA LEU A 39 17.36 -1.37 1.39
C LEU A 39 17.66 -2.58 0.50
N LEU A 40 18.31 -2.39 -0.65
CA LEU A 40 18.58 -3.48 -1.59
C LEU A 40 19.38 -4.65 -0.99
N PRO A 41 20.40 -4.44 -0.13
CA PRO A 41 21.06 -5.54 0.58
C PRO A 41 20.11 -6.32 1.50
N ILE A 42 19.17 -5.65 2.18
CA ILE A 42 18.16 -6.31 3.02
C ILE A 42 17.24 -7.16 2.15
N LEU A 43 16.76 -6.60 1.04
CA LEU A 43 15.89 -7.31 0.09
C LEU A 43 16.60 -8.50 -0.57
N ALA A 44 17.88 -8.37 -0.89
CA ALA A 44 18.72 -9.46 -1.39
C ALA A 44 18.89 -10.60 -0.35
N GLY A 45 18.62 -10.32 0.92
CA GLY A 45 18.59 -11.31 2.01
C GLY A 45 17.33 -12.17 2.03
N ILE A 46 16.27 -11.83 1.28
CA ILE A 46 15.02 -12.59 1.27
C ILE A 46 15.29 -13.99 0.69
N ARG A 47 14.85 -15.03 1.41
CA ARG A 47 15.02 -16.44 1.01
C ARG A 47 13.71 -17.14 0.70
N ARG A 48 12.59 -16.61 1.20
CA ARG A 48 11.24 -17.17 1.06
C ARG A 48 10.24 -16.06 0.81
N THR A 49 9.24 -16.36 -0.01
CA THR A 49 8.03 -15.55 -0.17
C THR A 49 7.02 -15.92 0.92
N ASN A 50 6.05 -15.05 1.16
CA ASN A 50 4.92 -15.29 2.06
C ASN A 50 3.98 -16.38 1.53
N PHE A 51 3.89 -16.50 0.20
CA PHE A 51 3.11 -17.50 -0.54
C PHE A 51 3.74 -17.74 -1.92
N ALA A 52 3.31 -18.78 -2.62
CA ALA A 52 3.81 -19.08 -3.96
C ALA A 52 3.37 -17.99 -4.97
N PRO A 53 4.27 -17.50 -5.85
CA PRO A 53 3.93 -16.44 -6.80
C PRO A 53 2.69 -16.76 -7.64
N GLY A 54 1.80 -15.78 -7.78
CA GLY A 54 0.54 -15.88 -8.53
C GLY A 54 -0.64 -16.46 -7.77
N VAL A 55 -0.44 -17.09 -6.60
CA VAL A 55 -1.52 -17.77 -5.87
C VAL A 55 -2.38 -16.79 -5.07
N GLU A 56 -1.80 -15.71 -4.55
CA GLU A 56 -2.50 -14.73 -3.72
C GLU A 56 -2.13 -13.30 -4.10
N PHE A 57 -2.98 -12.36 -3.70
CA PHE A 57 -2.68 -10.93 -3.70
C PHE A 57 -2.26 -10.49 -2.30
N SER A 58 -1.11 -9.84 -2.19
CA SER A 58 -0.70 -9.12 -0.97
C SER A 58 0.11 -7.91 -1.35
N TYR A 59 -0.48 -6.73 -1.12
CA TYR A 59 0.19 -5.45 -1.36
C TYR A 59 1.57 -5.45 -0.70
N SER A 60 2.60 -5.18 -1.51
CA SER A 60 3.99 -5.20 -1.09
C SER A 60 4.77 -4.13 -1.85
N ASN A 61 5.18 -3.10 -1.13
CA ASN A 61 5.99 -2.01 -1.68
C ASN A 61 7.34 -2.51 -2.21
N THR A 62 7.82 -3.65 -1.70
CA THR A 62 9.06 -4.31 -2.14
C THR A 62 9.10 -4.53 -3.64
N GLY A 63 7.97 -4.91 -4.26
CA GLY A 63 7.91 -5.12 -5.71
C GLY A 63 8.24 -3.87 -6.51
N TYR A 64 7.79 -2.71 -6.04
CA TYR A 64 7.99 -1.42 -6.70
C TYR A 64 9.38 -0.84 -6.45
N VAL A 65 9.95 -1.04 -5.25
CA VAL A 65 11.38 -0.75 -4.99
C VAL A 65 12.28 -1.57 -5.92
N LEU A 66 11.98 -2.86 -6.10
CA LEU A 66 12.72 -3.70 -7.03
C LEU A 66 12.54 -3.24 -8.48
N ALA A 67 11.36 -2.76 -8.86
CA ALA A 67 11.12 -2.20 -10.20
C ALA A 67 11.98 -0.95 -10.48
N ALA A 68 12.19 -0.09 -9.48
CA ALA A 68 13.13 1.04 -9.58
C ALA A 68 14.57 0.56 -9.83
N ALA A 69 15.03 -0.43 -9.05
CA ALA A 69 16.36 -1.01 -9.22
C ALA A 69 16.54 -1.73 -10.57
N ILE A 70 15.50 -2.43 -11.05
CA ILE A 70 15.50 -3.08 -12.36
C ILE A 70 15.57 -2.04 -13.48
N THR A 71 14.82 -0.93 -13.37
CA THR A 71 14.89 0.18 -14.32
C THR A 71 16.33 0.64 -14.48
N ARG A 72 17.00 0.96 -13.36
CA ARG A 72 18.41 1.36 -13.37
C ARG A 72 19.34 0.31 -13.97
N ARG A 73 19.12 -0.96 -13.65
CA ARG A 73 19.95 -2.05 -14.17
C ARG A 73 19.80 -2.23 -15.69
N VAL A 74 18.60 -2.03 -16.23
CA VAL A 74 18.30 -2.26 -17.65
C VAL A 74 18.65 -1.04 -18.51
N THR A 75 18.40 0.16 -18.01
CA THR A 75 18.56 1.40 -18.80
C THR A 75 19.86 2.14 -18.54
N GLY A 76 20.52 1.88 -17.40
CA GLY A 76 21.65 2.67 -16.90
C GLY A 76 21.24 4.00 -16.24
N MET A 77 19.96 4.38 -16.30
CA MET A 77 19.44 5.63 -15.75
C MET A 77 18.85 5.41 -14.36
N SER A 78 19.05 6.34 -13.42
CA SER A 78 18.27 6.35 -12.19
C SER A 78 16.76 6.46 -12.49
N LEU A 79 15.90 6.04 -11.55
CA LEU A 79 14.45 6.21 -11.73
C LEU A 79 14.09 7.69 -11.95
N ARG A 80 14.80 8.60 -11.28
CA ARG A 80 14.69 10.05 -11.48
C ARG A 80 14.93 10.46 -12.92
N GLU A 81 16.05 10.08 -13.50
CA GLU A 81 16.41 10.45 -14.88
C GLU A 81 15.47 9.79 -15.88
N PHE A 82 15.19 8.49 -15.71
CA PHE A 82 14.31 7.74 -16.59
C PHE A 82 12.90 8.33 -16.63
N SER A 83 12.31 8.60 -15.46
CA SER A 83 10.95 9.15 -15.38
C SER A 83 10.88 10.60 -15.87
N ALA A 84 11.90 11.43 -15.61
CA ALA A 84 11.95 12.78 -16.15
C ALA A 84 11.96 12.78 -17.70
N GLU A 85 12.78 11.91 -18.31
CA GLU A 85 12.90 11.83 -19.78
C GLU A 85 11.70 11.15 -20.44
N ARG A 86 11.22 10.04 -19.87
CA ARG A 86 10.30 9.12 -20.55
C ARG A 86 8.84 9.26 -20.14
N ILE A 87 8.57 9.96 -19.04
CA ILE A 87 7.23 10.06 -18.46
C ILE A 87 6.86 11.53 -18.23
N PHE A 88 7.56 12.22 -17.34
CA PHE A 88 7.19 13.55 -16.88
C PHE A 88 7.39 14.62 -17.95
N GLY A 89 8.52 14.60 -18.66
CA GLY A 89 8.78 15.50 -19.78
C GLY A 89 7.71 15.40 -20.88
N PRO A 90 7.45 14.20 -21.44
CA PRO A 90 6.39 14.01 -22.43
C PRO A 90 4.99 14.42 -21.96
N LEU A 91 4.67 14.19 -20.69
CA LEU A 91 3.38 14.58 -20.11
C LEU A 91 3.28 16.07 -19.73
N GLY A 92 4.40 16.81 -19.72
CA GLY A 92 4.43 18.19 -19.25
C GLY A 92 4.35 18.34 -17.73
N MET A 93 4.71 17.31 -16.96
CA MET A 93 4.69 17.30 -15.49
C MET A 93 5.95 17.93 -14.89
N ALA A 94 6.08 19.25 -15.03
CA ALA A 94 7.32 19.98 -14.69
C ALA A 94 7.56 20.17 -13.18
N ASP A 95 6.54 20.03 -12.34
CA ASP A 95 6.63 20.13 -10.88
C ASP A 95 6.67 18.74 -10.20
N THR A 96 6.97 17.70 -10.97
CA THR A 96 7.04 16.30 -10.51
C THR A 96 8.47 15.80 -10.39
N MET A 97 8.83 15.29 -9.21
CA MET A 97 10.16 14.73 -8.96
C MET A 97 10.17 13.68 -7.85
N TRP A 98 11.09 12.73 -7.93
CA TRP A 98 11.34 11.80 -6.83
C TRP A 98 12.05 12.46 -5.66
N ARG A 99 11.81 11.95 -4.46
CA ARG A 99 12.46 12.33 -3.20
C ARG A 99 13.53 11.32 -2.82
N ASP A 100 14.54 11.16 -3.68
CA ASP A 100 15.68 10.25 -3.46
C ASP A 100 16.85 10.88 -2.68
N ASP A 101 16.71 12.14 -2.27
CA ASP A 101 17.72 12.89 -1.52
C ASP A 101 17.03 13.89 -0.58
N SER A 102 17.19 13.67 0.74
CA SER A 102 16.59 14.48 1.79
C SER A 102 17.30 15.82 2.00
N SER A 103 18.53 15.97 1.50
CA SER A 103 19.31 17.21 1.62
C SER A 103 18.87 18.29 0.63
N LYS A 104 18.16 17.90 -0.45
CA LYS A 104 17.73 18.83 -1.49
C LYS A 104 16.53 19.66 -1.04
N VAL A 105 16.72 20.97 -1.00
CA VAL A 105 15.65 21.95 -0.84
C VAL A 105 14.73 21.91 -2.05
N ARG A 106 13.42 21.80 -1.80
CA ARG A 106 12.40 21.72 -2.85
C ARG A 106 11.62 23.05 -2.90
N PRO A 107 11.76 23.87 -3.96
CA PRO A 107 10.98 25.09 -4.08
C PRO A 107 9.49 24.75 -4.22
N ARG A 108 8.61 25.60 -3.66
CA ARG A 108 7.14 25.43 -3.71
C ARG A 108 6.62 24.10 -3.12
N PHE A 109 7.36 23.51 -2.19
CA PHE A 109 6.99 22.24 -1.56
C PHE A 109 6.17 22.48 -0.27
N ALA A 110 5.00 21.83 -0.17
CA ALA A 110 4.20 21.86 1.05
C ALA A 110 4.80 20.90 2.09
N TYR A 111 5.01 21.36 3.33
CA TYR A 111 5.47 20.51 4.42
C TYR A 111 4.33 19.65 4.97
N GLY A 112 4.63 18.39 5.25
CA GLY A 112 3.71 17.41 5.81
C GLY A 112 3.48 17.63 7.30
N HIS A 113 2.25 17.41 7.74
CA HIS A 113 1.85 17.57 9.14
C HIS A 113 1.18 16.32 9.69
N GLY A 114 1.49 15.99 10.94
CA GLY A 114 0.98 14.82 11.64
C GLY A 114 0.64 15.16 13.09
N ASN A 115 -0.17 14.30 13.71
CA ASN A 115 -0.66 14.52 15.06
C ASN A 115 -1.35 13.28 15.66
N ASP A 116 -0.85 12.81 16.80
CA ASP A 116 -1.50 11.78 17.63
C ASP A 116 -2.20 12.36 18.89
N ASP A 117 -1.92 13.61 19.28
CA ASP A 117 -2.30 14.21 20.58
C ASP A 117 -3.19 15.47 20.50
N GLY A 118 -3.64 15.87 19.31
CA GLY A 118 -4.43 17.10 19.12
C GLY A 118 -3.62 18.33 18.67
N VAL A 119 -2.27 18.28 18.71
CA VAL A 119 -1.41 19.36 18.21
C VAL A 119 -0.78 19.03 16.86
N ILE A 120 -1.08 19.85 15.84
CA ILE A 120 -0.52 19.71 14.50
C ILE A 120 0.98 20.05 14.54
N ARG A 121 1.83 19.08 14.16
CA ARG A 121 3.29 19.25 14.08
C ARG A 121 3.80 18.87 12.70
N ARG A 122 4.95 19.42 12.33
CA ARG A 122 5.69 19.02 11.14
C ARG A 122 6.07 17.55 11.24
N ALA A 123 5.80 16.78 10.19
CA ALA A 123 5.96 15.33 10.14
C ALA A 123 6.46 14.86 8.77
N ASP A 124 7.29 15.67 8.10
CA ASP A 124 7.94 15.27 6.85
C ASP A 124 8.83 14.05 7.09
N THR A 125 8.68 13.01 6.27
CA THR A 125 9.62 11.87 6.29
C THR A 125 10.99 12.26 5.71
N GLU A 126 12.06 11.73 6.26
CA GLU A 126 13.42 11.81 5.70
C GLU A 126 13.77 10.58 4.82
N GLU A 127 12.82 9.67 4.63
CA GLU A 127 12.96 8.51 3.77
C GLU A 127 13.25 8.88 2.32
N CYS A 128 14.24 8.21 1.74
CA CYS A 128 14.72 8.43 0.37
C CYS A 128 14.68 7.12 -0.44
N VAL A 129 13.55 6.41 -0.36
CA VAL A 129 13.24 5.24 -1.18
C VAL A 129 12.28 5.67 -2.29
N VAL A 130 12.46 5.11 -3.49
CA VAL A 130 11.66 5.44 -4.68
C VAL A 130 11.11 4.20 -5.34
N GLY A 131 10.08 4.39 -6.18
CA GLY A 131 9.39 3.34 -6.92
C GLY A 131 8.02 3.01 -6.33
N ASP A 132 7.97 2.69 -5.04
CA ASP A 132 6.74 2.39 -4.28
C ASP A 132 6.01 3.65 -3.79
N GLY A 133 6.79 4.68 -3.48
CA GLY A 133 6.36 6.01 -3.08
C GLY A 133 7.48 7.02 -3.31
N GLY A 134 7.50 8.09 -2.52
CA GLY A 134 8.57 9.09 -2.62
C GLY A 134 8.46 10.04 -3.83
N LEU A 135 7.36 10.01 -4.59
CA LEU A 135 7.11 11.01 -5.62
C LEU A 135 6.52 12.30 -5.00
N ALA A 136 7.13 13.44 -5.30
CA ALA A 136 6.56 14.76 -5.06
C ALA A 136 5.94 15.28 -6.37
N THR A 137 4.72 15.79 -6.33
CA THR A 137 3.96 16.24 -7.50
C THR A 137 3.01 17.38 -7.13
N SER A 138 2.45 18.04 -8.15
CA SER A 138 1.37 19.03 -8.01
C SER A 138 0.03 18.47 -8.49
N GLY A 139 -1.08 19.15 -8.14
CA GLY A 139 -2.39 18.83 -8.69
C GLY A 139 -2.48 19.08 -10.20
N ALA A 140 -1.76 20.09 -10.71
CA ALA A 140 -1.69 20.39 -12.14
C ALA A 140 -0.99 19.26 -12.91
N ASP A 141 0.13 18.76 -12.40
CA ASP A 141 0.84 17.62 -13.00
C ASP A 141 0.01 16.34 -12.96
N LEU A 142 -0.71 16.10 -11.87
CA LEU A 142 -1.63 14.96 -11.80
C LEU A 142 -2.80 15.07 -12.79
N ALA A 143 -3.21 16.28 -13.18
CA ALA A 143 -4.20 16.46 -14.24
C ALA A 143 -3.66 16.00 -15.61
N HIS A 144 -2.37 16.23 -15.90
CA HIS A 144 -1.72 15.69 -17.10
C HIS A 144 -1.66 14.16 -17.08
N TRP A 145 -1.32 13.57 -15.92
CA TRP A 145 -1.37 12.11 -15.74
C TRP A 145 -2.78 11.53 -15.93
N LEU A 146 -3.80 12.19 -15.39
CA LEU A 146 -5.21 11.80 -15.58
C LEU A 146 -5.63 11.91 -17.06
N GLY A 147 -5.18 12.94 -17.77
CA GLY A 147 -5.39 13.06 -19.22
C GLY A 147 -4.80 11.88 -19.99
N PHE A 148 -3.59 11.44 -19.64
CA PHE A 148 -3.03 10.21 -20.18
C PHE A 148 -3.82 8.96 -19.79
N LEU A 149 -4.24 8.84 -18.53
CA LEU A 149 -5.05 7.70 -18.10
C LEU A 149 -6.42 7.66 -18.81
N ALA A 150 -6.94 8.81 -19.24
CA ALA A 150 -8.18 8.91 -19.99
C ALA A 150 -8.05 8.33 -21.41
N ASP A 151 -7.05 8.77 -22.19
CA ASP A 151 -6.98 8.48 -23.62
C ASP A 151 -5.75 7.65 -24.09
N GLY A 152 -4.71 7.55 -23.26
CA GLY A 152 -3.49 6.80 -23.51
C GLY A 152 -2.56 7.41 -24.55
N ARG A 153 -2.81 8.62 -25.06
CA ARG A 153 -2.13 9.13 -26.26
C ARG A 153 -0.66 9.47 -26.03
N VAL A 154 -0.33 10.12 -24.92
CA VAL A 154 1.02 10.69 -24.72
C VAL A 154 2.09 9.61 -24.50
N LEU A 155 1.82 8.60 -23.67
CA LEU A 155 2.77 7.50 -23.42
C LEU A 155 2.46 6.24 -24.26
N GLY A 156 1.34 6.23 -24.97
CA GLY A 156 0.92 5.13 -25.85
C GLY A 156 -0.20 4.27 -25.27
N ALA A 157 -1.15 3.92 -26.13
CA ALA A 157 -2.35 3.19 -25.75
C ALA A 157 -2.05 1.80 -25.17
N GLY A 158 -0.94 1.16 -25.58
CA GLY A 158 -0.48 -0.11 -25.02
C GLY A 158 -0.06 -0.01 -23.56
N ILE A 159 0.60 1.09 -23.16
CA ILE A 159 0.97 1.33 -21.76
C ILE A 159 -0.30 1.51 -20.92
N ARG A 160 -1.24 2.34 -21.40
CA ARG A 160 -2.53 2.52 -20.73
C ARG A 160 -3.29 1.20 -20.59
N ALA A 161 -3.34 0.37 -21.63
CA ALA A 161 -4.00 -0.92 -21.59
C ALA A 161 -3.39 -1.83 -20.52
N ALA A 162 -2.05 -1.91 -20.46
CA ALA A 162 -1.34 -2.67 -19.43
C ALA A 162 -1.63 -2.14 -18.01
N LEU A 163 -1.65 -0.82 -17.82
CA LEU A 163 -1.96 -0.19 -16.53
C LEU A 163 -3.37 -0.52 -16.01
N LEU A 164 -4.33 -0.77 -16.92
CA LEU A 164 -5.74 -1.07 -16.60
C LEU A 164 -6.08 -2.57 -16.70
N GLU A 165 -5.12 -3.42 -17.06
CA GLU A 165 -5.33 -4.85 -17.06
C GLU A 165 -5.27 -5.34 -15.60
N ARG A 166 -6.35 -5.95 -15.12
CA ARG A 166 -6.44 -6.45 -13.73
C ARG A 166 -5.61 -7.71 -13.53
N ALA A 167 -5.07 -7.88 -12.33
CA ALA A 167 -4.35 -9.09 -11.96
C ALA A 167 -5.28 -10.31 -11.93
N VAL A 168 -4.80 -11.43 -12.46
CA VAL A 168 -5.48 -12.72 -12.42
C VAL A 168 -4.63 -13.68 -11.58
N LEU A 169 -5.24 -14.28 -10.56
CA LEU A 169 -4.60 -15.28 -9.70
C LEU A 169 -4.59 -16.65 -10.39
N ALA A 170 -3.77 -17.56 -9.86
CA ALA A 170 -3.61 -18.91 -10.40
C ALA A 170 -4.92 -19.73 -10.44
N ASP A 171 -5.89 -19.40 -9.57
CA ASP A 171 -7.22 -20.02 -9.53
C ASP A 171 -8.24 -19.35 -10.48
N GLY A 172 -7.82 -18.36 -11.27
CA GLY A 172 -8.67 -17.59 -12.17
C GLY A 172 -9.36 -16.39 -11.51
N THR A 173 -9.19 -16.17 -10.21
CA THR A 173 -9.75 -15.00 -9.52
C THR A 173 -9.17 -13.71 -10.08
N VAL A 174 -10.04 -12.78 -10.47
CA VAL A 174 -9.63 -11.45 -10.95
C VAL A 174 -9.64 -10.46 -9.79
N HIS A 175 -8.47 -9.91 -9.46
CA HIS A 175 -8.32 -8.92 -8.39
C HIS A 175 -8.62 -7.51 -8.91
N LEU A 176 -9.00 -6.58 -8.01
CA LEU A 176 -9.26 -5.18 -8.38
C LEU A 176 -8.00 -4.39 -8.74
N TYR A 177 -6.83 -4.92 -8.42
CA TYR A 177 -5.55 -4.27 -8.65
C TYR A 177 -4.97 -4.65 -10.02
N ALA A 178 -4.41 -3.67 -10.71
CA ALA A 178 -3.74 -3.80 -12.00
C ALA A 178 -2.23 -3.52 -11.83
N LEU A 179 -1.61 -2.73 -12.72
CA LEU A 179 -0.21 -2.32 -12.58
C LEU A 179 -0.14 -0.91 -11.97
N GLY A 180 -0.30 -0.81 -10.65
CA GLY A 180 -0.22 0.48 -9.95
C GLY A 180 -1.54 1.26 -9.92
N VAL A 181 -2.61 0.63 -10.42
CA VAL A 181 -3.95 1.21 -10.54
C VAL A 181 -4.95 0.23 -9.94
N TYR A 182 -5.84 0.72 -9.10
CA TYR A 182 -7.00 -0.01 -8.63
C TYR A 182 -8.22 0.32 -9.49
N HIS A 183 -9.06 -0.69 -9.66
CA HIS A 183 -10.42 -0.58 -10.18
C HIS A 183 -11.38 -0.48 -8.99
N PHE A 184 -12.18 0.58 -9.00
CA PHE A 184 -13.17 0.89 -7.96
C PHE A 184 -14.53 1.13 -8.60
N THR A 185 -15.55 1.27 -7.74
CA THR A 185 -16.85 1.82 -8.13
C THR A 185 -17.10 3.09 -7.32
N VAL A 186 -17.52 4.17 -7.98
CA VAL A 186 -17.90 5.42 -7.32
C VAL A 186 -19.24 5.88 -7.86
N GLY A 187 -20.23 6.02 -6.99
CA GLY A 187 -21.60 6.37 -7.42
C GLY A 187 -22.19 5.38 -8.44
N GLY A 188 -21.85 4.09 -8.33
CA GLY A 188 -22.28 3.03 -9.26
C GLY A 188 -21.50 2.96 -10.58
N LYS A 189 -20.52 3.86 -10.81
CA LYS A 189 -19.73 3.92 -12.04
C LYS A 189 -18.35 3.34 -11.86
N ALA A 190 -17.79 2.76 -12.93
CA ALA A 190 -16.41 2.28 -12.90
C ALA A 190 -15.44 3.45 -12.71
N ALA A 191 -14.43 3.25 -11.87
CA ALA A 191 -13.39 4.24 -11.64
C ALA A 191 -12.00 3.60 -11.51
N TYR A 192 -10.97 4.35 -11.91
CA TYR A 192 -9.58 3.92 -11.85
C TYR A 192 -8.77 4.90 -11.00
N GLY A 193 -7.87 4.41 -10.16
CA GLY A 193 -7.07 5.33 -9.36
C GLY A 193 -6.15 4.64 -8.36
N HIS A 194 -5.59 5.44 -7.46
CA HIS A 194 -4.78 4.93 -6.38
C HIS A 194 -4.77 5.94 -5.21
N ALA A 195 -4.74 5.42 -3.99
CA ALA A 195 -4.56 6.21 -2.78
C ALA A 195 -3.07 6.32 -2.43
N GLY A 196 -2.68 7.41 -1.76
CA GLY A 196 -1.31 7.58 -1.26
C GLY A 196 -1.31 7.94 0.22
N SER A 197 -0.34 7.40 0.95
CA SER A 197 -0.14 7.70 2.36
C SER A 197 1.33 7.56 2.71
N VAL A 198 1.93 8.65 3.18
CA VAL A 198 3.26 8.68 3.79
C VAL A 198 3.23 9.68 4.95
N ASP A 199 4.23 9.68 5.83
CA ASP A 199 4.26 10.56 7.00
C ASP A 199 3.98 12.01 6.60
N GLY A 200 2.98 12.61 7.24
CA GLY A 200 2.58 14.00 6.98
C GLY A 200 1.73 14.23 5.72
N TYR A 201 1.49 13.22 4.88
CA TYR A 201 0.80 13.39 3.59
C TYR A 201 -0.25 12.32 3.29
N ARG A 202 -1.30 12.72 2.58
CA ARG A 202 -2.34 11.85 2.01
C ARG A 202 -2.64 12.28 0.59
N SER A 203 -2.99 11.34 -0.27
CA SER A 203 -3.49 11.64 -1.61
C SER A 203 -4.56 10.65 -2.07
N GLN A 204 -5.40 11.11 -2.99
CA GLN A 204 -6.28 10.25 -3.77
C GLN A 204 -6.27 10.73 -5.22
N LEU A 205 -6.07 9.78 -6.13
CA LEU A 205 -6.28 9.96 -7.55
C LEU A 205 -7.48 9.12 -8.00
N LEU A 206 -8.35 9.65 -8.84
CA LEU A 206 -9.51 8.95 -9.39
C LEU A 206 -9.80 9.42 -10.82
N TYR A 207 -10.16 8.50 -11.71
CA TYR A 207 -10.67 8.77 -13.04
C TYR A 207 -11.95 7.96 -13.25
N VAL A 208 -13.04 8.62 -13.65
CA VAL A 208 -14.36 8.03 -13.92
C VAL A 208 -14.60 8.13 -15.44
N PRO A 209 -14.37 7.04 -16.21
CA PRO A 209 -14.39 7.09 -17.67
C PRO A 209 -15.75 7.45 -18.25
N GLU A 210 -16.84 6.99 -17.63
CA GLU A 210 -18.21 7.24 -18.08
C GLU A 210 -18.54 8.74 -18.14
N ASP A 211 -18.00 9.51 -17.19
CA ASP A 211 -18.20 10.96 -17.12
C ASP A 211 -17.05 11.76 -17.76
N GLY A 212 -15.96 11.09 -18.11
CA GLY A 212 -14.72 11.75 -18.55
C GLY A 212 -14.10 12.63 -17.46
N LEU A 213 -14.35 12.35 -16.17
CA LEU A 213 -13.92 13.16 -15.04
C LEU A 213 -12.70 12.56 -14.33
N GLY A 214 -11.71 13.40 -14.06
CA GLY A 214 -10.54 13.07 -13.26
C GLY A 214 -10.43 13.95 -12.01
N PHE A 215 -10.07 13.35 -10.89
CA PHE A 215 -9.89 14.01 -9.60
C PHE A 215 -8.52 13.69 -9.04
N ALA A 216 -7.81 14.73 -8.60
CA ALA A 216 -6.57 14.63 -7.86
C ALA A 216 -6.69 15.44 -6.57
N CYS A 217 -6.61 14.78 -5.42
CA CYS A 217 -6.62 15.41 -4.12
C CYS A 217 -5.31 15.13 -3.40
N LEU A 218 -4.62 16.20 -2.99
CA LEU A 218 -3.36 16.16 -2.25
C LEU A 218 -3.56 16.87 -0.91
N ALA A 219 -3.19 16.22 0.18
CA ALA A 219 -3.28 16.78 1.53
C ALA A 219 -1.95 16.62 2.26
N ASN A 220 -1.50 17.70 2.90
CA ASN A 220 -0.28 17.73 3.71
C ASN A 220 -0.59 17.56 5.21
N GLN A 221 -1.60 16.75 5.53
CA GLN A 221 -2.01 16.45 6.88
C GLN A 221 -2.57 15.02 6.99
N THR A 222 -2.11 14.25 7.99
CA THR A 222 -2.39 12.81 8.10
C THR A 222 -3.84 12.43 8.40
N ARG A 223 -4.67 13.35 8.88
CA ARG A 223 -6.07 13.11 9.28
C ARG A 223 -7.09 13.52 8.21
N ILE A 224 -6.67 14.25 7.18
CA ILE A 224 -7.52 14.51 6.02
C ILE A 224 -7.69 13.18 5.28
N ASP A 225 -8.92 12.91 4.86
CA ASP A 225 -9.27 11.77 4.03
C ASP A 225 -9.60 12.22 2.60
N PRO A 226 -8.60 12.23 1.69
CA PRO A 226 -8.80 12.56 0.29
C PRO A 226 -9.79 11.66 -0.43
N LEU A 227 -9.92 10.39 -0.02
CA LEU A 227 -10.83 9.44 -0.66
C LEU A 227 -12.27 9.89 -0.48
N THR A 228 -12.68 10.18 0.75
CA THR A 228 -14.02 10.70 1.05
C THR A 228 -14.31 12.00 0.29
N LEU A 229 -13.33 12.92 0.21
CA LEU A 229 -13.48 14.18 -0.52
C LEU A 229 -13.70 13.95 -2.03
N VAL A 230 -12.89 13.08 -2.64
CA VAL A 230 -12.98 12.77 -4.07
C VAL A 230 -14.26 12.02 -4.40
N ASN A 231 -14.67 11.05 -3.58
CA ASN A 231 -15.91 10.30 -3.80
C ASN A 231 -17.13 11.22 -3.77
N ARG A 232 -17.21 12.11 -2.77
CA ARG A 232 -18.27 13.12 -2.68
C ARG A 232 -18.31 14.02 -3.91
N ALA A 233 -17.14 14.46 -4.39
CA ALA A 233 -17.04 15.27 -5.60
C ALA A 233 -17.45 14.51 -6.87
N ALA A 234 -17.23 13.20 -6.91
CA ALA A 234 -17.63 12.30 -7.99
C ALA A 234 -19.09 11.82 -7.88
N GLY A 235 -19.87 12.30 -6.89
CA GLY A 235 -21.30 12.05 -6.80
C GLY A 235 -21.72 10.74 -6.14
N GLY A 236 -20.87 10.13 -5.29
CA GLY A 236 -21.26 8.94 -4.52
C GLY A 236 -20.30 8.60 -3.38
N GLU A 237 -20.64 7.58 -2.57
CA GLU A 237 -19.65 6.89 -1.74
C GLU A 237 -18.92 5.86 -2.62
N ALA A 238 -17.62 5.61 -2.38
CA ALA A 238 -16.94 4.52 -3.10
C ALA A 238 -17.42 3.19 -2.54
N ASP A 239 -18.15 2.43 -3.35
CA ASP A 239 -18.39 1.03 -3.09
C ASP A 239 -17.16 0.24 -3.55
N LEU A 240 -16.32 -0.15 -2.58
CA LEU A 240 -15.46 -1.31 -2.79
C LEU A 240 -16.41 -2.51 -2.90
N PRO A 241 -16.44 -3.26 -4.02
CA PRO A 241 -17.32 -4.41 -4.12
C PRO A 241 -16.97 -5.36 -2.97
N ALA A 242 -17.98 -5.74 -2.20
CA ALA A 242 -17.85 -6.82 -1.24
C ALA A 242 -17.29 -8.03 -2.00
N VAL A 243 -16.11 -8.51 -1.60
CA VAL A 243 -15.59 -9.78 -2.09
C VAL A 243 -16.63 -10.83 -1.71
N GLN A 244 -17.40 -11.32 -2.67
CA GLN A 244 -18.33 -12.41 -2.43
C GLN A 244 -17.54 -13.59 -1.89
N ALA A 245 -17.77 -13.94 -0.62
CA ALA A 245 -17.34 -15.21 -0.10
C ALA A 245 -18.03 -16.29 -0.94
N VAL A 246 -17.25 -17.09 -1.66
CA VAL A 246 -17.78 -18.23 -2.41
C VAL A 246 -18.41 -19.20 -1.40
N PRO A 247 -19.72 -19.49 -1.46
CA PRO A 247 -20.37 -20.42 -0.54
C PRO A 247 -20.09 -21.84 -1.04
N GLY A 248 -18.87 -22.32 -0.81
CA GLY A 248 -18.54 -23.73 -0.93
C GLY A 248 -18.85 -24.46 0.39
N PRO A 249 -19.26 -25.73 0.36
CA PRO A 249 -19.50 -26.50 1.58
C PRO A 249 -18.19 -26.60 2.36
N VAL A 250 -18.17 -26.07 3.58
CA VAL A 250 -17.00 -26.10 4.46
C VAL A 250 -16.74 -27.55 4.86
N PRO A 251 -15.65 -28.20 4.43
CA PRO A 251 -15.27 -29.48 5.00
C PRO A 251 -14.88 -29.22 6.45
N LEU A 252 -15.51 -29.95 7.38
CA LEU A 252 -15.07 -30.03 8.76
C LEU A 252 -13.65 -30.60 8.79
N GLY A 253 -12.65 -29.72 8.77
CA GLY A 253 -11.25 -30.12 8.76
C GLY A 253 -10.36 -29.11 8.05
N HIS A 254 -9.76 -28.21 8.82
CA HIS A 254 -8.55 -27.44 8.52
C HIS A 254 -8.50 -26.62 7.22
N TRP A 255 -8.71 -25.29 7.33
CA TRP A 255 -7.85 -24.22 6.77
C TRP A 255 -8.08 -22.94 7.62
N PRO A 256 -7.03 -22.24 8.10
CA PRO A 256 -7.22 -21.00 8.86
C PRO A 256 -7.79 -19.91 7.95
N ALA A 257 -8.89 -19.29 8.40
CA ALA A 257 -9.57 -18.18 7.72
C ALA A 257 -8.57 -17.10 7.27
N ARG A 258 -8.73 -16.63 6.03
CA ARG A 258 -7.94 -15.55 5.41
C ARG A 258 -7.82 -14.35 6.37
N PRO A 259 -6.62 -13.81 6.62
CA PRO A 259 -6.48 -12.60 7.42
C PRO A 259 -7.13 -11.41 6.71
N LEU A 260 -7.93 -10.63 7.44
CA LEU A 260 -8.50 -9.37 6.98
C LEU A 260 -7.37 -8.44 6.53
N GLY A 261 -7.46 -7.89 5.32
CA GLY A 261 -6.50 -6.90 4.82
C GLY A 261 -6.41 -5.69 5.77
N ALA A 262 -5.23 -5.07 5.88
CA ALA A 262 -4.99 -4.00 6.84
C ALA A 262 -5.98 -2.82 6.71
N SER A 263 -6.36 -2.47 5.48
CA SER A 263 -7.36 -1.43 5.20
C SER A 263 -8.77 -1.83 5.67
N TYR A 264 -9.11 -3.12 5.55
CA TYR A 264 -10.41 -3.66 5.96
C TYR A 264 -10.52 -3.79 7.48
N LEU A 265 -9.43 -4.15 8.15
CA LEU A 265 -9.35 -4.20 9.61
C LEU A 265 -9.46 -2.80 10.23
N SER A 266 -8.74 -1.82 9.68
CA SER A 266 -8.83 -0.42 10.14
C SER A 266 -10.24 0.15 9.99
N LEU A 267 -10.92 -0.16 8.89
CA LEU A 267 -12.30 0.26 8.64
C LEU A 267 -13.28 -0.36 9.66
N LYS A 268 -13.15 -1.67 9.92
CA LYS A 268 -13.95 -2.34 10.95
C LYS A 268 -13.69 -1.81 12.36
N LEU A 269 -12.42 -1.55 12.71
CA LEU A 269 -12.05 -0.99 14.02
C LEU A 269 -12.72 0.36 14.25
N TRP A 270 -12.71 1.19 13.22
CA TRP A 270 -13.31 2.52 13.25
C TRP A 270 -14.84 2.46 13.40
N GLN A 271 -15.51 1.52 12.74
CA GLN A 271 -16.97 1.29 12.87
C GLN A 271 -17.39 0.89 14.30
N HIS A 272 -16.48 0.32 15.08
CA HIS A 272 -16.72 -0.04 16.49
C HIS A 272 -16.12 0.98 17.48
N GLY A 273 -15.71 2.17 17.01
CA GLY A 273 -15.18 3.24 17.85
C GLY A 273 -13.76 2.98 18.39
N ILE A 274 -13.02 2.04 17.79
CA ILE A 274 -11.66 1.69 18.20
C ILE A 274 -10.66 2.37 17.25
N THR A 275 -9.81 3.24 17.77
CA THR A 275 -8.80 3.96 16.97
C THR A 275 -7.62 3.03 16.60
N PRO A 276 -7.35 2.77 15.30
CA PRO A 276 -6.24 1.91 14.90
C PRO A 276 -4.89 2.59 15.14
N ARG A 277 -3.93 1.86 15.73
CA ARG A 277 -2.53 2.31 15.91
C ARG A 277 -1.68 1.92 14.70
N ALA A 278 -0.65 2.72 14.38
CA ALA A 278 0.07 2.71 13.11
C ALA A 278 0.84 1.42 12.77
N SER A 279 1.06 0.50 13.70
CA SER A 279 1.73 -0.78 13.42
C SER A 279 0.74 -1.96 13.50
N ARG A 280 0.47 -2.60 12.35
CA ARG A 280 -0.41 -3.78 12.17
C ARG A 280 -0.32 -4.81 13.31
N HIS A 281 0.88 -5.15 13.76
CA HIS A 281 1.07 -6.15 14.82
C HIS A 281 0.75 -5.61 16.21
N SER A 282 1.16 -4.38 16.55
CA SER A 282 0.87 -3.77 17.86
C SER A 282 -0.61 -3.42 18.00
N ALA A 283 -1.29 -3.05 16.91
CA ALA A 283 -2.73 -2.85 16.88
C ALA A 283 -3.49 -4.16 17.09
N CYS A 284 -3.15 -5.24 16.36
CA CYS A 284 -3.74 -6.56 16.58
C CYS A 284 -3.46 -7.13 17.97
N LEU A 285 -2.27 -6.88 18.52
CA LEU A 285 -1.87 -7.32 19.87
C LEU A 285 -2.59 -6.56 20.97
N ALA A 286 -2.69 -5.22 20.87
CA ALA A 286 -3.46 -4.42 21.80
C ALA A 286 -4.95 -4.80 21.77
N LEU A 287 -5.49 -5.01 20.56
CA LEU A 287 -6.87 -5.47 20.40
C LEU A 287 -7.12 -6.84 21.02
N ALA A 288 -6.16 -7.76 20.85
CA ALA A 288 -6.24 -9.09 21.44
C ALA A 288 -6.12 -9.07 22.96
N ALA A 289 -5.37 -8.12 23.53
CA ALA A 289 -5.28 -7.94 24.98
C ALA A 289 -6.59 -7.38 25.57
N ASP A 290 -7.21 -6.42 24.89
CA ASP A 290 -8.32 -5.63 25.43
C ASP A 290 -9.70 -6.26 25.20
N LEU A 291 -9.87 -7.10 24.17
CA LEU A 291 -11.17 -7.71 23.84
C LEU A 291 -11.33 -9.14 24.40
N PRO A 292 -12.56 -9.54 24.83
CA PRO A 292 -12.88 -10.94 25.09
C PRO A 292 -12.68 -11.79 23.83
N ALA A 293 -12.21 -13.03 23.98
CA ALA A 293 -11.88 -13.92 22.87
C ALA A 293 -13.05 -14.18 21.91
N SER A 294 -14.29 -14.18 22.41
CA SER A 294 -15.50 -14.30 21.59
C SER A 294 -15.72 -13.11 20.67
N VAL A 295 -15.52 -11.90 21.18
CA VAL A 295 -15.62 -10.65 20.41
C VAL A 295 -14.45 -10.56 19.43
N LEU A 296 -13.24 -10.92 19.85
CA LEU A 296 -12.05 -10.94 18.99
C LEU A 296 -12.20 -11.94 17.83
N ALA A 297 -12.77 -13.12 18.08
CA ALA A 297 -13.03 -14.15 17.06
C ALA A 297 -14.00 -13.65 15.99
N ASP A 298 -15.14 -13.10 16.43
CA ASP A 298 -16.16 -12.54 15.56
C ASP A 298 -15.61 -11.34 14.75
N PHE A 299 -14.86 -10.47 15.43
CA PHE A 299 -14.27 -9.27 14.84
C PHE A 299 -13.23 -9.59 13.75
N THR A 300 -12.35 -10.56 14.01
CA THR A 300 -11.24 -10.92 13.12
C THR A 300 -11.56 -12.03 12.13
N GLY A 301 -12.71 -12.69 12.26
CA GLY A 301 -13.09 -13.86 11.46
C GLY A 301 -12.26 -15.12 11.76
N THR A 302 -11.52 -15.14 12.87
CA THR A 302 -10.74 -16.32 13.30
C THR A 302 -11.55 -17.24 14.20
N SER A 303 -11.09 -18.48 14.39
CA SER A 303 -11.77 -19.41 15.29
C SER A 303 -11.70 -18.95 16.76
N ILE A 304 -12.73 -19.24 17.54
CA ILE A 304 -12.77 -18.93 18.98
C ILE A 304 -11.56 -19.48 19.76
N SER A 305 -11.03 -20.63 19.32
CA SER A 305 -9.84 -21.25 19.90
C SER A 305 -8.57 -20.43 19.62
N ASN A 306 -8.41 -19.93 18.39
CA ASN A 306 -7.29 -19.08 18.01
C ASN A 306 -7.36 -17.70 18.67
N ALA A 307 -8.56 -17.10 18.74
CA ALA A 307 -8.78 -15.85 19.44
C ALA A 307 -8.47 -15.98 20.95
N THR A 308 -8.86 -17.10 21.57
CA THR A 308 -8.53 -17.39 22.98
C THR A 308 -7.02 -17.49 23.19
N ARG A 309 -6.29 -18.13 22.27
CA ARG A 309 -4.82 -18.20 22.33
C ARG A 309 -4.19 -16.83 22.15
N TRP A 310 -4.64 -16.03 21.19
CA TRP A 310 -4.13 -14.68 20.95
C TRP A 310 -4.35 -13.75 22.14
N ALA A 311 -5.55 -13.77 22.72
CA ALA A 311 -5.84 -13.02 23.95
C ALA A 311 -5.00 -13.53 25.13
N GLY A 312 -4.77 -14.84 25.22
CA GLY A 312 -3.91 -15.45 26.23
C GLY A 312 -2.43 -15.07 26.09
N TYR A 313 -1.91 -14.92 24.87
CA TYR A 313 -0.54 -14.48 24.62
C TYR A 313 -0.36 -12.97 24.82
N ALA A 314 -1.31 -12.17 24.36
CA ALA A 314 -1.25 -10.71 24.44
C ALA A 314 -1.40 -10.17 25.88
N ARG A 315 -2.01 -10.94 26.79
CA ARG A 315 -2.17 -10.61 28.21
C ARG A 315 -1.03 -11.08 29.11
N ARG A 316 -0.02 -11.76 28.57
CA ARG A 316 1.17 -12.15 29.35
C ARG A 316 2.20 -11.04 29.31
N ASP A 317 2.95 -10.88 30.39
CA ASP A 317 4.11 -9.98 30.42
C ASP A 317 5.17 -10.49 29.42
N TRP A 318 5.39 -9.68 28.39
CA TRP A 318 6.20 -10.05 27.24
C TRP A 318 7.71 -10.04 27.57
N PHE A 319 8.10 -9.32 28.62
CA PHE A 319 9.49 -9.29 29.09
C PHE A 319 9.92 -10.67 29.61
N ASP A 320 9.08 -11.35 30.38
CA ASP A 320 9.35 -12.72 30.86
C ASP A 320 9.39 -13.73 29.71
N HIS A 321 8.56 -13.53 28.69
CA HIS A 321 8.53 -14.40 27.51
C HIS A 321 9.82 -14.32 26.70
N ILE A 322 10.35 -13.11 26.47
CA ILE A 322 11.63 -12.92 25.76
C ILE A 322 12.80 -13.41 26.61
N ALA A 323 12.82 -13.11 27.92
CA ALA A 323 13.88 -13.53 28.84
C ALA A 323 14.01 -15.07 28.91
N SER A 324 12.90 -15.80 28.86
CA SER A 324 12.88 -17.27 28.84
C SER A 324 13.47 -17.91 27.57
N ARG A 325 13.65 -17.14 26.50
CA ARG A 325 14.17 -17.62 25.20
C ARG A 325 15.61 -17.22 24.92
N THR A 326 16.20 -16.35 25.72
CA THR A 326 17.62 -15.93 25.63
C THR A 326 18.59 -16.81 26.42
N GLN A 327 18.13 -17.90 27.07
CA GLN A 327 18.95 -18.88 27.79
C GLN A 327 19.15 -20.21 27.07
N ILE A 328 19.17 -20.24 25.72
CA ILE A 328 19.57 -21.41 24.93
C ILE A 328 20.62 -21.01 23.91
#